data_AF-A0ABD6QJW9-F1
#
_entry.id   AF-A0ABD6QJW9-F1
#
_cell.length_a   1.000
_cell.length_b   1.000
_cell.length_c   1.000
_cell.angle_alpha   90.00
_cell.angle_beta   90.00
_cell.angle_gamma   90.00
#
_symmetry.space_group_name_H-M   'P 1'
#
loop_
_entity.id
_entity.type
_entity.pdbx_description
1 polymer ?
#
loop_
_entity_poly.entity_id
_entity_poly.type
_entity_poly.pdbx_seq_one_letter_code
_entity_poly.pdbx_strand_id
1 'polypeptide(L)'
;MIAHPLAAAGSAAYSAGYLVGALFIPGLGLLLLILGLVRRSSSRSKLSGQPGYPPGAHPQPGYPQGYPQPGYPQQPGYPTVPPQAYGAPPKKSGTVMIVIGVILLVLGLLGLAGRMATRASESSSSSDSRSSSSGDSGGLEVGACITGDQYAAADMDLTPVSCSDADAVYELASQGGGSATCPDGERSNSDYAVLMNESRTYCFILDVEEGECFDINEASKRVAPVECSDPNAVTKIVKRVDGSTDTSVCDSGARAVAFPEPARVYCAEAPS
;
A
#
# COMPACT_ATOMS: atom_id res chain seq x y z
N MET A 1 49.31 -28.37 8.36
CA MET A 1 49.17 -27.20 9.26
C MET A 1 47.67 -26.94 9.36
N ILE A 2 46.93 -27.61 10.24
CA ILE A 2 46.58 -27.22 11.62
C ILE A 2 46.16 -25.74 11.74
N ALA A 3 44.85 -25.49 11.89
CA ALA A 3 44.26 -24.73 13.00
C ALA A 3 42.72 -24.86 13.00
N HIS A 4 42.17 -24.87 14.21
CA HIS A 4 40.88 -25.40 14.66
C HIS A 4 39.69 -24.41 14.61
N PRO A 5 38.45 -24.91 14.84
CA PRO A 5 37.19 -24.15 14.81
C PRO A 5 36.87 -23.45 16.14
N LEU A 6 36.28 -22.25 16.07
CA LEU A 6 35.63 -21.46 17.14
C LEU A 6 34.60 -20.57 16.40
N ALA A 7 33.33 -20.40 16.75
CA ALA A 7 32.66 -20.57 18.02
C ALA A 7 31.16 -20.81 17.79
N ALA A 8 30.65 -21.89 18.38
CA ALA A 8 29.26 -21.99 18.80
C ALA A 8 29.26 -21.82 20.32
N ALA A 9 28.86 -20.65 20.82
CA ALA A 9 28.33 -20.45 22.18
C ALA A 9 28.02 -18.96 22.37
N GLY A 10 26.74 -18.58 22.34
CA GLY A 10 26.39 -17.24 22.78
C GLY A 10 25.03 -16.69 22.39
N SER A 11 23.92 -17.44 22.49
CA SER A 11 22.59 -16.79 22.40
C SER A 11 21.40 -17.59 22.92
N ALA A 12 21.59 -18.63 23.74
CA ALA A 12 20.46 -19.32 24.39
C ALA A 12 19.77 -18.48 25.50
N ALA A 13 20.35 -17.33 25.89
CA ALA A 13 19.80 -16.47 26.93
C ALA A 13 18.98 -15.27 26.40
N TYR A 14 19.10 -14.91 25.11
CA TYR A 14 18.38 -13.75 24.54
C TYR A 14 16.97 -14.10 24.02
N SER A 15 16.69 -15.38 23.80
CA SER A 15 15.40 -15.88 23.31
C SER A 15 14.31 -15.95 24.39
N ALA A 16 14.67 -16.02 25.68
CA ALA A 16 13.70 -16.07 26.77
C ALA A 16 13.09 -14.69 27.09
N GLY A 17 13.84 -13.61 26.93
CA GLY A 17 13.34 -12.25 27.20
C GLY A 17 12.34 -11.73 26.14
N TYR A 18 12.52 -12.13 24.89
CA TYR A 18 11.67 -11.68 23.78
C TYR A 18 10.27 -12.32 23.82
N LEU A 19 10.17 -13.58 24.23
CA LEU A 19 8.89 -14.28 24.39
C LEU A 19 8.05 -13.70 25.54
N VAL A 20 8.70 -13.22 26.60
CA VAL A 20 8.01 -12.52 27.70
C VAL A 20 7.53 -11.14 27.25
N GLY A 21 8.31 -10.41 26.45
CA GLY A 21 7.88 -9.11 25.89
C GLY A 21 6.71 -9.21 24.91
N ALA A 22 6.73 -10.18 23.99
CA ALA A 22 5.76 -10.32 22.90
C ALA A 22 4.36 -10.75 23.37
N LEU A 23 4.24 -11.45 24.51
CA LEU A 23 2.96 -11.87 25.07
C LEU A 23 2.39 -10.87 26.10
N PHE A 24 3.24 -10.13 26.81
CA PHE A 24 2.79 -9.18 27.81
C PHE A 24 2.12 -7.94 27.20
N ILE A 25 2.60 -7.44 26.05
CA ILE A 25 2.05 -6.24 25.42
C ILE A 25 0.60 -6.42 24.95
N PRO A 26 0.22 -7.48 24.19
CA PRO A 26 -1.18 -7.70 23.81
C PRO A 26 -2.04 -8.13 25.02
N GLY A 27 -1.48 -8.89 25.96
CA GLY A 27 -2.20 -9.31 27.18
C GLY A 27 -2.56 -8.14 28.10
N LEU A 28 -1.63 -7.19 28.28
CA LEU A 28 -1.88 -5.96 29.05
C LEU A 28 -2.90 -5.07 28.34
N GLY A 29 -2.84 -4.97 27.00
CA GLY A 29 -3.82 -4.25 26.19
C GLY A 29 -5.24 -4.79 26.35
N LEU A 30 -5.41 -6.12 26.27
CA LEU A 30 -6.69 -6.78 26.49
C LEU A 30 -7.21 -6.55 27.92
N LEU A 31 -6.34 -6.67 28.93
CA LEU A 31 -6.69 -6.45 30.34
C LEU A 31 -7.19 -5.02 30.59
N LEU A 32 -6.48 -4.01 30.06
CA LEU A 32 -6.87 -2.60 30.20
C LEU A 32 -8.19 -2.30 29.49
N LEU A 33 -8.45 -2.95 28.35
CA LEU A 33 -9.71 -2.84 27.61
C LEU A 33 -10.88 -3.44 28.39
N ILE A 34 -10.70 -4.63 28.98
CA ILE A 34 -11.71 -5.29 29.82
C ILE A 34 -12.01 -4.46 31.07
N LEU A 35 -10.98 -3.98 31.79
CA LEU A 35 -11.16 -3.12 32.96
C LEU A 35 -11.86 -1.80 32.62
N GLY A 36 -11.53 -1.21 31.47
CA GLY A 36 -12.22 -0.03 30.93
C GLY A 36 -13.71 -0.28 30.66
N LEU A 37 -14.03 -1.43 30.05
CA LEU A 37 -15.41 -1.85 29.78
C LEU A 37 -16.20 -2.13 31.05
N VAL A 38 -15.62 -2.81 32.03
CA VAL A 38 -16.28 -3.11 33.32
C VAL A 38 -16.54 -1.83 34.11
N ARG A 39 -15.58 -0.90 34.16
CA ARG A 39 -15.74 0.40 34.84
C ARG A 39 -16.75 1.31 34.13
N ARG A 40 -16.85 1.22 32.80
CA ARG A 40 -17.88 1.92 31.99
C ARG A 40 -19.27 1.31 32.18
N SER A 41 -19.35 0.00 32.33
CA SER A 41 -20.59 -0.72 32.60
C SER A 41 -21.14 -0.36 33.99
N SER A 42 -20.30 -0.34 35.01
CA SER A 42 -20.71 0.02 36.38
C SER A 42 -21.08 1.49 36.56
N SER A 43 -20.62 2.37 35.67
CA SER A 43 -21.04 3.78 35.64
C SER A 43 -22.31 4.00 34.81
N ARG A 44 -22.62 3.14 33.83
CA ARG A 44 -23.91 3.15 33.13
C ARG A 44 -25.06 2.62 33.99
N SER A 45 -24.83 1.67 34.88
CA SER A 45 -25.85 1.21 35.83
C SER A 45 -26.21 2.25 36.90
N LYS A 46 -25.49 3.37 36.99
CA LYS A 46 -25.87 4.53 37.82
C LYS A 46 -26.63 5.64 37.07
N LEU A 47 -26.87 5.50 35.76
CA LEU A 47 -27.57 6.51 34.95
C LEU A 47 -28.84 5.96 34.26
N SER A 48 -29.57 5.06 34.91
CA SER A 48 -30.94 4.73 34.53
C SER A 48 -31.90 5.59 35.34
N GLY A 49 -32.18 6.79 34.84
CA GLY A 49 -33.13 7.71 35.45
C GLY A 49 -33.21 9.05 34.74
N GLN A 50 -33.88 9.12 33.58
CA GLN A 50 -34.99 10.06 33.32
C GLN A 50 -35.30 10.16 31.80
N PRO A 51 -36.58 10.01 31.38
CA PRO A 51 -36.97 10.04 29.98
C PRO A 51 -37.52 11.39 29.51
N GLY A 52 -37.24 11.72 28.23
CA GLY A 52 -38.19 12.36 27.33
C GLY A 52 -37.95 13.84 26.97
N TYR A 53 -37.63 14.11 25.70
CA TYR A 53 -38.33 15.11 24.85
C TYR A 53 -37.85 15.00 23.38
N PRO A 54 -38.74 15.01 22.37
CA PRO A 54 -38.35 15.00 20.95
C PRO A 54 -38.11 16.42 20.38
N PRO A 55 -37.29 16.58 19.32
CA PRO A 55 -36.95 17.89 18.76
C PRO A 55 -37.96 18.37 17.69
N GLY A 56 -38.15 19.69 17.66
CA GLY A 56 -39.19 20.41 16.94
C GLY A 56 -39.03 20.54 15.42
N ALA A 57 -40.18 20.73 14.78
CA ALA A 57 -40.38 20.95 13.35
C ALA A 57 -40.58 22.45 13.03
N HIS A 58 -39.74 22.95 12.12
CA HIS A 58 -39.83 24.09 11.17
C HIS A 58 -41.03 25.10 11.25
N PRO A 59 -40.77 26.42 11.14
CA PRO A 59 -41.83 27.44 11.02
C PRO A 59 -42.30 27.69 9.58
N GLN A 60 -43.62 27.85 9.41
CA GLN A 60 -44.32 28.33 8.21
C GLN A 60 -44.48 29.87 8.23
N PRO A 61 -44.40 30.59 7.08
CA PRO A 61 -44.50 32.04 7.03
C PRO A 61 -45.85 32.59 6.53
N GLY A 62 -46.27 33.72 7.12
CA GLY A 62 -47.07 34.76 6.48
C GLY A 62 -48.54 34.85 6.92
N TYR A 63 -48.95 36.01 7.46
CA TYR A 63 -50.03 36.92 7.00
C TYR A 63 -50.35 37.96 8.12
N PRO A 64 -50.61 39.27 7.82
CA PRO A 64 -50.79 40.33 8.81
C PRO A 64 -52.24 40.85 8.98
N GLN A 65 -52.45 41.63 10.07
CA GLN A 65 -53.63 42.45 10.49
C GLN A 65 -54.85 41.69 11.04
N GLY A 66 -55.61 42.12 12.06
CA GLY A 66 -55.63 43.30 12.95
C GLY A 66 -57.00 43.40 13.67
N TYR A 67 -57.01 43.81 14.97
CA TYR A 67 -58.14 44.24 15.85
C TYR A 67 -59.08 43.16 16.50
N PRO A 68 -59.81 43.43 17.62
CA PRO A 68 -59.28 43.55 19.00
C PRO A 68 -60.11 42.78 20.10
N GLN A 69 -59.59 42.78 21.35
CA GLN A 69 -60.25 42.52 22.67
C GLN A 69 -60.37 41.05 23.16
N PRO A 70 -60.61 40.75 24.48
CA PRO A 70 -60.26 41.46 25.73
C PRO A 70 -59.66 40.58 26.86
N GLY A 71 -58.78 41.18 27.68
CA GLY A 71 -58.69 41.05 29.15
C GLY A 71 -58.56 39.69 29.84
N TYR A 72 -57.35 39.36 30.32
CA TYR A 72 -57.17 38.52 31.52
C TYR A 72 -56.00 39.03 32.40
N PRO A 73 -56.06 38.85 33.73
CA PRO A 73 -55.17 39.53 34.69
C PRO A 73 -53.78 38.90 34.79
N GLN A 74 -52.76 39.76 34.95
CA GLN A 74 -51.38 39.41 35.30
C GLN A 74 -51.29 38.82 36.71
N GLN A 75 -50.53 37.73 36.88
CA GLN A 75 -50.16 37.19 38.20
C GLN A 75 -48.66 37.41 38.53
N PRO A 76 -48.33 37.52 39.84
CA PRO A 76 -47.16 38.25 40.33
C PRO A 76 -45.89 37.40 40.44
N GLY A 77 -44.75 38.09 40.45
CA GLY A 77 -43.42 37.53 40.32
C GLY A 77 -42.90 36.67 41.48
N TYR A 78 -41.80 35.98 41.18
CA TYR A 78 -40.97 35.26 42.13
C TYR A 78 -39.48 35.65 41.98
N PRO A 79 -38.66 35.53 43.04
CA PRO A 79 -37.42 36.27 43.22
C PRO A 79 -36.22 35.67 42.49
N THR A 80 -35.29 36.56 42.09
CA THR A 80 -33.99 36.24 41.50
C THR A 80 -33.06 35.59 42.53
N VAL A 81 -32.56 34.40 42.23
CA VAL A 81 -31.52 33.70 43.02
C VAL A 81 -30.14 34.04 42.44
N PRO A 82 -29.12 34.38 43.24
CA PRO A 82 -27.79 34.79 42.75
C PRO A 82 -26.99 33.62 42.16
N PRO A 83 -26.12 33.86 41.15
CA PRO A 83 -25.33 32.80 40.52
C PRO A 83 -24.23 32.27 41.46
N GLN A 84 -24.23 30.96 41.69
CA GLN A 84 -23.15 30.28 42.42
C GLN A 84 -21.90 30.12 41.56
N ALA A 85 -20.76 30.28 42.24
CA ALA A 85 -19.42 30.27 41.71
C ALA A 85 -19.07 28.97 40.98
N TYR A 86 -18.33 29.12 39.88
CA TYR A 86 -17.77 28.09 39.03
C TYR A 86 -16.93 27.07 39.83
N GLY A 87 -17.44 25.84 39.93
CA GLY A 87 -16.62 24.66 40.22
C GLY A 87 -15.77 24.29 39.01
N ALA A 88 -14.49 24.01 39.25
CA ALA A 88 -13.52 23.63 38.23
C ALA A 88 -13.99 22.44 37.35
N PRO A 89 -13.67 22.43 36.04
CA PRO A 89 -14.14 21.37 35.14
C PRO A 89 -13.49 20.01 35.48
N PRO A 90 -14.25 18.90 35.45
CA PRO A 90 -13.71 17.57 35.70
C PRO A 90 -12.76 17.12 34.58
N LYS A 91 -11.58 16.61 34.96
CA LYS A 91 -10.59 16.04 34.04
C LYS A 91 -11.20 14.86 33.28
N LYS A 92 -11.39 15.05 31.97
CA LYS A 92 -12.01 14.11 31.01
C LYS A 92 -11.05 12.95 30.67
N SER A 93 -10.64 12.17 31.67
CA SER A 93 -9.69 11.06 31.52
C SER A 93 -10.29 9.83 30.80
N GLY A 94 -11.61 9.65 30.86
CA GLY A 94 -12.28 8.51 30.21
C GLY A 94 -12.37 8.61 28.69
N THR A 95 -12.44 9.81 28.13
CA THR A 95 -12.55 10.00 26.67
C THR A 95 -11.23 9.68 25.98
N VAL A 96 -10.09 9.98 26.59
CA VAL A 96 -8.76 9.70 26.03
C VAL A 96 -8.51 8.20 25.90
N MET A 97 -8.88 7.41 26.91
CA MET A 97 -8.69 5.95 26.87
C MET A 97 -9.64 5.26 25.89
N ILE A 98 -10.84 5.81 25.68
CA ILE A 98 -11.76 5.33 24.64
C ILE A 98 -11.23 5.67 23.25
N VAL A 99 -10.66 6.86 23.05
CA VAL A 99 -10.06 7.26 21.77
C VAL A 99 -8.85 6.38 21.43
N ILE A 100 -7.95 6.12 22.38
CA ILE A 100 -6.80 5.24 22.15
C ILE A 100 -7.24 3.80 21.88
N GLY A 101 -8.22 3.28 22.63
CA GLY A 101 -8.78 1.96 22.39
C GLY A 101 -9.47 1.83 21.03
N VAL A 102 -10.21 2.85 20.59
CA VAL A 102 -10.84 2.89 19.26
C VAL A 102 -9.79 3.02 18.16
N ILE A 103 -8.72 3.80 18.35
CA ILE A 103 -7.61 3.89 17.39
C ILE A 103 -6.94 2.52 17.23
N LEU A 104 -6.62 1.83 18.32
CA LEU A 104 -5.99 0.50 18.25
C LEU A 104 -6.94 -0.58 17.70
N LEU A 105 -8.24 -0.51 17.98
CA LEU A 105 -9.24 -1.44 17.48
C LEU A 105 -9.55 -1.18 15.99
N VAL A 106 -9.61 0.07 15.55
CA VAL A 106 -9.73 0.45 14.12
C VAL A 106 -8.47 0.03 13.37
N LEU A 107 -7.28 0.25 13.92
CA LEU A 107 -6.02 -0.24 13.33
C LEU A 107 -5.96 -1.77 13.27
N GLY A 108 -6.55 -2.47 14.25
CA GLY A 108 -6.64 -3.94 14.26
C GLY A 108 -7.69 -4.52 13.31
N LEU A 109 -8.87 -3.91 13.18
CA LEU A 109 -9.92 -4.35 12.24
C LEU A 109 -9.58 -4.01 10.78
N LEU A 110 -8.88 -2.89 10.54
CA LEU A 110 -8.28 -2.59 9.23
C LEU A 110 -7.19 -3.60 8.83
N GLY A 111 -6.63 -4.35 9.80
CA GLY A 111 -5.72 -5.47 9.54
C GLY A 111 -6.42 -6.80 9.22
N LEU A 112 -7.74 -6.94 9.44
CA LEU A 112 -8.46 -8.21 9.26
C LEU A 112 -9.51 -8.20 8.12
N ALA A 113 -9.87 -7.05 7.57
CA ALA A 113 -10.82 -6.95 6.44
C ALA A 113 -10.19 -7.23 5.05
N GLY A 114 -8.87 -7.49 4.97
CA GLY A 114 -8.16 -7.86 3.74
C GLY A 114 -8.14 -9.37 3.44
N ARG A 115 -8.96 -10.17 4.13
CA ARG A 115 -9.16 -11.59 3.85
C ARG A 115 -10.66 -11.80 3.67
N MET A 116 -11.09 -12.06 2.42
CA MET A 116 -12.46 -12.39 1.95
C MET A 116 -13.21 -11.27 1.21
N ALA A 117 -12.72 -10.88 0.03
CA ALA A 117 -13.49 -10.50 -1.17
C ALA A 117 -12.43 -10.14 -2.23
N THR A 118 -12.21 -10.88 -3.31
CA THR A 118 -13.15 -11.01 -4.42
C THR A 118 -12.83 -12.24 -5.29
N ARG A 119 -13.82 -13.11 -5.51
CA ARG A 119 -14.09 -13.57 -6.88
C ARG A 119 -15.08 -12.58 -7.47
N ALA A 120 -14.87 -12.25 -8.74
CA ALA A 120 -15.71 -11.42 -9.61
C ALA A 120 -15.55 -9.89 -9.49
N SER A 121 -14.82 -9.37 -10.49
CA SER A 121 -15.13 -8.21 -11.34
C SER A 121 -14.98 -6.77 -10.82
N GLU A 122 -14.03 -6.11 -11.49
CA GLU A 122 -14.11 -4.77 -12.10
C GLU A 122 -13.84 -3.51 -11.27
N SER A 123 -12.73 -2.86 -11.69
CA SER A 123 -12.44 -1.42 -11.75
C SER A 123 -12.46 -0.62 -10.46
N SER A 124 -11.27 -0.24 -9.96
CA SER A 124 -10.64 1.05 -10.30
C SER A 124 -9.48 1.35 -9.33
N SER A 125 -8.27 1.45 -9.89
CA SER A 125 -7.20 2.41 -9.60
C SER A 125 -6.64 2.63 -8.18
N SER A 126 -5.33 2.90 -8.22
CA SER A 126 -4.48 3.62 -7.27
C SER A 126 -3.98 2.87 -6.03
N SER A 127 -2.80 2.26 -6.24
CA SER A 127 -1.53 2.52 -5.55
C SER A 127 -1.44 2.34 -4.03
N ASP A 128 -0.55 1.45 -3.60
CA ASP A 128 0.67 1.80 -2.85
C ASP A 128 1.31 0.52 -2.28
N SER A 129 2.32 0.06 -3.01
CA SER A 129 3.16 -1.10 -2.70
C SER A 129 3.97 -0.82 -1.44
N ARG A 130 3.46 -1.27 -0.29
CA ARG A 130 4.27 -1.41 0.92
C ARG A 130 5.14 -2.65 0.76
N SER A 131 6.41 -2.43 0.45
CA SER A 131 7.46 -3.45 0.50
C SER A 131 7.62 -3.98 1.92
N SER A 132 6.79 -4.96 2.28
CA SER A 132 7.04 -5.84 3.41
C SER A 132 8.01 -6.91 2.95
N SER A 133 9.28 -6.76 3.35
CA SER A 133 10.26 -7.83 3.39
C SER A 133 9.83 -8.89 4.42
N SER A 134 8.84 -9.69 4.05
CA SER A 134 8.53 -10.95 4.71
C SER A 134 9.41 -12.02 4.09
N GLY A 135 10.49 -12.37 4.78
CA GLY A 135 11.26 -13.56 4.47
C GLY A 135 10.38 -14.80 4.60
N ASP A 136 9.91 -15.30 3.45
CA ASP A 136 9.55 -16.69 3.24
C ASP A 136 9.64 -16.99 1.72
N SER A 137 10.70 -17.70 1.31
CA SER A 137 10.90 -18.33 -0.01
C SER A 137 11.20 -17.46 -1.26
N GLY A 138 12.12 -16.49 -1.13
CA GLY A 138 13.28 -16.36 -2.05
C GLY A 138 13.11 -15.99 -3.53
N GLY A 139 12.07 -15.24 -3.95
CA GLY A 139 12.04 -14.67 -5.31
C GLY A 139 11.02 -13.54 -5.53
N LEU A 140 11.39 -12.51 -6.30
CA LEU A 140 10.81 -12.32 -7.64
C LEU A 140 9.29 -12.31 -7.86
N GLU A 141 8.47 -11.36 -7.40
CA GLU A 141 7.04 -11.40 -7.75
C GLU A 141 6.78 -10.87 -9.17
N VAL A 142 5.85 -11.47 -9.91
CA VAL A 142 5.43 -10.97 -11.23
C VAL A 142 4.89 -9.54 -11.08
N GLY A 143 5.34 -8.64 -11.95
CA GLY A 143 5.08 -7.19 -11.89
C GLY A 143 6.07 -6.42 -11.02
N ALA A 144 7.01 -7.08 -10.33
CA ALA A 144 8.07 -6.38 -9.62
C ALA A 144 9.13 -5.83 -10.59
N CYS A 145 9.65 -4.65 -10.29
CA CYS A 145 10.67 -4.01 -11.10
C CYS A 145 12.07 -4.12 -10.49
N ILE A 146 13.09 -4.14 -11.35
CA ILE A 146 14.52 -4.14 -10.99
C ILE A 146 15.28 -3.15 -11.85
N THR A 147 16.49 -2.81 -11.43
CA THR A 147 17.37 -1.91 -12.18
C THR A 147 18.20 -2.65 -13.23
N GLY A 148 18.72 -1.90 -14.20
CA GLY A 148 19.65 -2.43 -15.20
C GLY A 148 20.93 -3.03 -14.59
N ASP A 149 21.38 -2.47 -13.47
CA ASP A 149 22.55 -2.96 -12.73
C ASP A 149 22.33 -4.32 -12.08
N GLN A 150 21.15 -4.53 -11.47
CA GLN A 150 20.81 -5.83 -10.88
C GLN A 150 20.72 -6.92 -11.96
N TYR A 151 20.10 -6.61 -13.11
CA TYR A 151 20.05 -7.55 -14.22
C TYR A 151 21.44 -7.86 -14.77
N ALA A 152 22.29 -6.83 -14.94
CA ALA A 152 23.65 -6.99 -15.46
C ALA A 152 24.59 -7.75 -14.51
N ALA A 153 24.36 -7.69 -13.20
CA ALA A 153 25.07 -8.52 -12.22
C ALA A 153 24.77 -10.01 -12.43
N ALA A 154 23.63 -10.34 -13.05
CA ALA A 154 23.18 -11.68 -13.38
C ALA A 154 23.15 -12.63 -12.17
N ASP A 155 23.06 -12.09 -10.96
CA ASP A 155 22.78 -12.85 -9.76
C ASP A 155 21.25 -13.00 -9.60
N MET A 156 20.83 -14.14 -9.07
CA MET A 156 19.41 -14.44 -8.85
C MET A 156 18.87 -13.81 -7.55
N ASP A 157 19.67 -12.95 -6.93
CA ASP A 157 19.39 -12.28 -5.66
C ASP A 157 18.87 -10.86 -5.92
N LEU A 158 17.75 -10.82 -6.65
CA LEU A 158 17.13 -9.59 -7.08
C LEU A 158 16.32 -8.96 -5.96
N THR A 159 16.54 -7.66 -5.74
CA THR A 159 15.75 -6.83 -4.84
C THR A 159 14.76 -5.99 -5.64
N PRO A 160 13.44 -6.18 -5.44
CA PRO A 160 12.43 -5.32 -6.04
C PRO A 160 12.68 -3.84 -5.69
N VAL A 161 12.58 -2.98 -6.70
CA VAL A 161 12.52 -1.51 -6.55
C VAL A 161 11.14 -1.01 -6.99
N SER A 162 10.86 0.28 -6.80
CA SER A 162 9.64 0.86 -7.36
C SER A 162 9.77 0.91 -8.87
N CYS A 163 8.73 0.51 -9.61
CA CYS A 163 8.70 0.69 -11.07
C CYS A 163 8.74 2.17 -11.48
N SER A 164 8.38 3.08 -10.56
CA SER A 164 8.53 4.52 -10.78
C SER A 164 9.93 5.06 -10.52
N ASP A 165 10.89 4.22 -10.09
CA ASP A 165 12.27 4.64 -9.90
C ASP A 165 12.92 4.82 -11.28
N ALA A 166 13.63 5.94 -11.49
CA ALA A 166 14.19 6.28 -12.80
C ALA A 166 15.20 5.25 -13.33
N ASP A 167 15.81 4.45 -12.45
CA ASP A 167 16.77 3.40 -12.82
C ASP A 167 16.10 2.02 -13.01
N ALA A 168 14.80 1.90 -12.72
CA ALA A 168 14.03 0.67 -12.87
C ALA A 168 13.61 0.50 -14.34
N VAL A 169 14.27 -0.41 -15.05
CA VAL A 169 14.07 -0.60 -16.51
C VAL A 169 13.56 -1.99 -16.86
N TYR A 170 13.40 -2.87 -15.89
CA TYR A 170 12.93 -4.24 -16.09
C TYR A 170 11.76 -4.53 -15.17
N GLU A 171 10.65 -5.01 -15.72
CA GLU A 171 9.47 -5.52 -15.03
C GLU A 171 9.42 -7.05 -15.19
N LEU A 172 9.24 -7.79 -14.09
CA LEU A 172 9.12 -9.25 -14.17
C LEU A 172 7.79 -9.64 -14.81
N ALA A 173 7.82 -10.13 -16.05
CA ALA A 173 6.61 -10.56 -16.76
C ALA A 173 6.19 -11.98 -16.38
N SER A 174 7.15 -12.89 -16.18
CA SER A 174 6.86 -14.25 -15.77
C SER A 174 8.03 -14.91 -15.05
N GLN A 175 7.72 -15.94 -14.27
CA GLN A 175 8.71 -16.76 -13.60
C GLN A 175 8.33 -18.24 -13.62
N GLY A 176 9.34 -19.11 -13.51
CA GLY A 176 9.13 -20.55 -13.41
C GLY A 176 10.38 -21.27 -12.93
N GLY A 177 10.33 -22.61 -12.96
CA GLY A 177 11.47 -23.45 -12.59
C GLY A 177 12.67 -23.30 -13.54
N GLY A 178 13.75 -24.02 -13.24
CA GLY A 178 15.02 -23.93 -13.96
C GLY A 178 14.97 -24.37 -15.42
N SER A 179 13.89 -24.96 -15.90
CA SER A 179 13.66 -25.33 -17.31
C SER A 179 12.48 -24.59 -17.97
N ALA A 180 11.86 -23.62 -17.27
CA ALA A 180 10.72 -22.88 -17.81
C ALA A 180 11.09 -22.05 -19.05
N THR A 181 10.14 -21.87 -19.95
CA THR A 181 10.22 -20.94 -21.08
C THR A 181 9.53 -19.63 -20.72
N CYS A 182 9.87 -18.55 -21.42
CA CYS A 182 9.15 -17.29 -21.36
C CYS A 182 7.81 -17.39 -22.11
N PRO A 183 6.93 -16.38 -21.97
CA PRO A 183 5.58 -16.41 -22.56
C PRO A 183 5.54 -16.46 -24.09
N ASP A 184 6.65 -16.16 -24.76
CA ASP A 184 6.86 -16.36 -26.20
C ASP A 184 7.19 -17.81 -26.59
N GLY A 185 7.30 -18.71 -25.61
CA GLY A 185 7.67 -20.12 -25.80
C GLY A 185 9.17 -20.36 -25.93
N GLU A 186 9.98 -19.30 -25.86
CA GLU A 186 11.42 -19.37 -26.01
C GLU A 186 12.13 -19.32 -24.66
N ARG A 187 13.42 -19.64 -24.66
CA ARG A 187 14.24 -19.62 -23.43
C ARG A 187 15.52 -18.83 -23.58
N SER A 188 16.41 -19.23 -24.50
CA SER A 188 17.67 -18.51 -24.73
C SER A 188 17.57 -17.48 -25.86
N ASN A 189 16.60 -17.66 -26.77
CA ASN A 189 16.33 -16.78 -27.90
C ASN A 189 14.99 -16.03 -27.71
N SER A 190 14.60 -15.82 -26.46
CA SER A 190 13.38 -15.11 -26.13
C SER A 190 13.53 -13.62 -26.41
N ASP A 191 12.45 -12.97 -26.80
CA ASP A 191 12.38 -11.51 -26.87
C ASP A 191 12.38 -10.89 -25.47
N TYR A 192 12.00 -11.66 -24.44
CA TYR A 192 12.14 -11.29 -23.04
C TYR A 192 13.61 -11.29 -22.62
N ALA A 193 13.96 -10.39 -21.71
CA ALA A 193 15.24 -10.42 -21.03
C ALA A 193 15.25 -11.58 -20.02
N VAL A 194 15.97 -12.66 -20.34
CA VAL A 194 15.94 -13.89 -19.56
C VAL A 194 17.11 -13.99 -18.59
N LEU A 195 16.79 -14.09 -17.30
CA LEU A 195 17.73 -14.47 -16.25
C LEU A 195 17.38 -15.88 -15.75
N MET A 196 18.34 -16.81 -15.78
CA MET A 196 18.08 -18.22 -15.45
C MET A 196 19.22 -18.86 -14.65
N ASN A 197 18.88 -19.82 -13.80
CA ASN A 197 19.80 -20.75 -13.14
C ASN A 197 19.19 -22.16 -13.15
N GLU A 198 19.84 -23.11 -12.47
CA GLU A 198 19.38 -24.52 -12.42
C GLU A 198 18.00 -24.71 -11.78
N SER A 199 17.56 -23.76 -10.95
CA SER A 199 16.34 -23.86 -10.15
C SER A 199 15.21 -22.96 -10.65
N ARG A 200 15.51 -21.86 -11.33
CA ARG A 200 14.55 -20.80 -11.65
C ARG A 200 14.86 -20.09 -12.96
N THR A 201 13.81 -19.58 -13.58
CA THR A 201 13.85 -18.72 -14.77
C THR A 201 12.99 -17.50 -14.54
N TYR A 202 13.52 -16.33 -14.89
CA TYR A 202 12.83 -15.05 -14.92
C TYR A 202 12.84 -14.49 -16.32
N CYS A 203 11.69 -13.99 -16.75
CA CYS A 203 11.50 -13.35 -18.03
C CYS A 203 11.04 -11.93 -17.77
N PHE A 204 11.93 -10.98 -18.04
CA PHE A 204 11.66 -9.56 -17.86
C PHE A 204 11.21 -8.95 -19.19
N ILE A 205 10.24 -8.06 -19.08
CA ILE A 205 9.97 -7.06 -20.11
C ILE A 205 10.62 -5.75 -19.68
N LEU A 206 10.93 -4.86 -20.61
CA LEU A 206 11.40 -3.54 -20.24
C LEU A 206 10.26 -2.75 -19.56
N ASP A 207 10.53 -1.92 -18.56
CA ASP A 207 9.58 -0.90 -18.10
C ASP A 207 10.08 0.46 -18.55
N VAL A 208 9.63 0.87 -19.74
CA VAL A 208 10.12 2.05 -20.45
C VAL A 208 8.96 2.77 -21.12
N GLU A 209 9.11 4.06 -21.33
CA GLU A 209 8.11 4.96 -21.86
C GLU A 209 8.51 5.53 -23.23
N GLU A 210 7.53 6.08 -23.94
CA GLU A 210 7.77 6.77 -25.20
C GLU A 210 8.63 8.02 -24.97
N GLY A 211 9.67 8.17 -25.80
CA GLY A 211 10.62 9.29 -25.76
C GLY A 211 11.91 8.97 -25.01
N GLU A 212 11.96 7.89 -24.24
CA GLU A 212 13.15 7.52 -23.46
C GLU A 212 14.27 6.96 -24.34
N CYS A 213 15.50 7.21 -23.90
CA CYS A 213 16.72 6.78 -24.57
C CYS A 213 17.58 5.92 -23.65
N PHE A 214 18.27 4.96 -24.25
CA PHE A 214 19.03 3.94 -23.53
C PHE A 214 20.43 3.78 -24.08
N ASP A 215 21.40 3.70 -23.15
CA ASP A 215 22.68 3.05 -23.39
C ASP A 215 22.50 1.55 -23.14
N ILE A 216 22.81 0.75 -24.16
CA ILE A 216 22.71 -0.70 -24.10
C ILE A 216 24.10 -1.27 -24.27
N ASN A 217 24.63 -1.82 -23.19
CA ASN A 217 25.89 -2.53 -23.22
C ASN A 217 25.63 -4.01 -23.53
N GLU A 218 25.84 -4.41 -24.78
CA GLU A 218 25.63 -5.79 -25.24
C GLU A 218 26.49 -6.83 -24.49
N ALA A 219 27.67 -6.45 -23.98
CA ALA A 219 28.57 -7.37 -23.29
C ALA A 219 28.05 -7.74 -21.89
N SER A 220 27.49 -6.77 -21.16
CA SER A 220 26.88 -6.99 -19.84
C SER A 220 25.36 -7.14 -19.90
N LYS A 221 24.75 -6.98 -21.07
CA LYS A 221 23.31 -6.86 -21.29
C LYS A 221 22.65 -5.79 -20.39
N ARG A 222 23.44 -4.80 -19.98
CA ARG A 222 22.97 -3.68 -19.14
C ARG A 222 22.20 -2.72 -20.03
N VAL A 223 20.97 -2.44 -19.64
CA VAL A 223 20.16 -1.35 -20.20
C VAL A 223 20.14 -0.23 -19.18
N ALA A 224 20.51 0.97 -19.59
CA ALA A 224 20.55 2.13 -18.71
C ALA A 224 19.87 3.33 -19.36
N PRO A 225 18.94 4.00 -18.66
CA PRO A 225 18.32 5.20 -19.18
C PRO A 225 19.37 6.33 -19.24
N VAL A 226 19.36 7.07 -20.34
CA VAL A 226 20.25 8.19 -20.60
C VAL A 226 19.50 9.30 -21.33
N GLU A 227 20.03 10.52 -21.29
CA GLU A 227 19.54 11.60 -22.14
C GLU A 227 19.73 11.23 -23.62
N CYS A 228 18.75 11.53 -24.48
CA CYS A 228 18.85 11.21 -25.90
C CYS A 228 20.03 11.90 -26.62
N SER A 229 20.53 13.00 -26.07
CA SER A 229 21.72 13.69 -26.58
C SER A 229 23.04 13.08 -26.08
N ASP A 230 23.00 12.07 -25.20
CA ASP A 230 24.19 11.39 -24.71
C ASP A 230 24.87 10.66 -25.89
N PRO A 231 26.19 10.79 -26.07
CA PRO A 231 26.90 10.11 -27.16
C PRO A 231 26.85 8.58 -27.06
N ASN A 232 26.49 8.01 -25.92
CA ASN A 232 26.31 6.57 -25.70
C ASN A 232 24.85 6.12 -25.83
N ALA A 233 23.90 7.04 -26.06
CA ALA A 233 22.54 6.65 -26.37
C ALA A 233 22.54 5.88 -27.71
N VAL A 234 22.06 4.64 -27.69
CA VAL A 234 22.03 3.77 -28.88
C VAL A 234 20.62 3.37 -29.28
N THR A 235 19.64 3.56 -28.42
CA THR A 235 18.24 3.22 -28.68
C THR A 235 17.32 4.29 -28.10
N LYS A 236 16.30 4.68 -28.86
CA LYS A 236 15.18 5.51 -28.42
C LYS A 236 13.88 4.74 -28.57
N ILE A 237 13.04 4.73 -27.54
CA ILE A 237 11.68 4.21 -27.63
C ILE A 237 10.81 5.30 -28.24
N VAL A 238 10.31 5.07 -29.45
CA VAL A 238 9.47 6.05 -30.16
C VAL A 238 7.98 5.78 -30.01
N LYS A 239 7.61 4.60 -29.48
CA LYS A 239 6.23 4.24 -29.16
C LYS A 239 6.20 3.03 -28.22
N ARG A 240 5.30 3.05 -27.24
CA ARG A 240 4.88 1.88 -26.43
C ARG A 240 3.37 1.71 -26.56
N VAL A 241 2.92 0.48 -26.82
CA VAL A 241 1.49 0.15 -26.88
C VAL A 241 1.21 -1.02 -25.96
N ASP A 242 0.59 -0.76 -24.82
CA ASP A 242 0.12 -1.79 -23.88
C ASP A 242 -1.18 -2.44 -24.38
N GLY A 243 -1.39 -3.71 -24.05
CA GLY A 243 -2.58 -4.49 -24.41
C GLY A 243 -2.62 -4.99 -25.87
N SER A 244 -1.51 -4.86 -26.62
CA SER A 244 -1.43 -5.25 -28.03
C SER A 244 -0.18 -6.09 -28.31
N THR A 245 -0.24 -6.90 -29.36
CA THR A 245 0.90 -7.59 -29.98
C THR A 245 1.05 -7.23 -31.46
N ASP A 246 0.26 -6.26 -31.94
CA ASP A 246 0.27 -5.83 -33.34
C ASP A 246 1.47 -4.92 -33.62
N THR A 247 2.50 -5.44 -34.29
CA THR A 247 3.71 -4.70 -34.64
C THR A 247 3.51 -3.68 -35.77
N SER A 248 2.37 -3.72 -36.47
CA SER A 248 2.07 -2.76 -37.55
C SER A 248 1.79 -1.34 -37.03
N VAL A 249 1.66 -1.16 -35.72
CA VAL A 249 1.56 0.13 -35.05
C VAL A 249 2.87 0.94 -35.10
N CYS A 250 3.99 0.27 -35.39
CA CYS A 250 5.29 0.91 -35.57
C CYS A 250 5.44 1.48 -36.98
N ASP A 251 6.02 2.69 -37.07
CA ASP A 251 6.25 3.35 -38.34
C ASP A 251 7.32 2.62 -39.17
N SER A 252 7.29 2.82 -40.50
CA SER A 252 8.23 2.16 -41.40
C SER A 252 9.67 2.63 -41.13
N GLY A 253 10.52 1.71 -40.67
CA GLY A 253 11.92 2.00 -40.31
C GLY A 253 12.22 1.83 -38.83
N ALA A 254 11.19 1.83 -37.97
CA ALA A 254 11.34 1.47 -36.57
C ALA A 254 11.52 -0.04 -36.41
N ARG A 255 12.34 -0.44 -35.43
CA ARG A 255 12.40 -1.82 -34.94
C ARG A 255 11.20 -2.07 -34.04
N ALA A 256 10.33 -2.99 -34.45
CA ALA A 256 9.20 -3.43 -33.63
C ALA A 256 9.53 -4.70 -32.86
N VAL A 257 9.14 -4.77 -31.58
CA VAL A 257 9.15 -5.99 -30.77
C VAL A 257 7.80 -6.10 -30.07
N ALA A 258 7.20 -7.29 -30.10
CA ALA A 258 5.92 -7.57 -29.47
C ALA A 258 6.07 -8.67 -28.42
N PHE A 259 5.49 -8.44 -27.25
CA PHE A 259 5.48 -9.34 -26.11
C PHE A 259 4.05 -9.85 -25.91
N PRO A 260 3.83 -11.18 -25.81
CA PRO A 260 2.49 -11.72 -25.62
C PRO A 260 1.94 -11.53 -24.19
N GLU A 261 2.79 -11.50 -23.16
CA GLU A 261 2.38 -11.36 -21.76
C GLU A 261 3.42 -10.61 -20.89
N PRO A 262 3.10 -9.45 -20.29
CA PRO A 262 1.92 -8.66 -20.61
C PRO A 262 1.93 -8.28 -22.11
N ALA A 263 0.75 -8.24 -22.73
CA ALA A 263 0.64 -7.85 -24.12
C ALA A 263 1.20 -6.44 -24.29
N ARG A 264 2.31 -6.27 -25.02
CA ARG A 264 2.96 -4.98 -25.19
C ARG A 264 3.78 -4.93 -26.48
N VAL A 265 3.72 -3.80 -27.19
CA VAL A 265 4.57 -3.51 -28.35
C VAL A 265 5.48 -2.34 -28.04
N TYR A 266 6.76 -2.48 -28.41
CA TYR A 266 7.72 -1.37 -28.45
C TYR A 266 8.15 -1.11 -29.88
N CYS A 267 8.22 0.17 -30.22
CA CYS A 267 8.84 0.66 -31.44
C CYS A 267 10.11 1.42 -31.05
N ALA A 268 11.24 1.02 -31.60
CA ALA A 268 12.55 1.57 -31.26
C ALA A 268 13.28 2.07 -32.51
N GLU A 269 14.02 3.16 -32.35
CA GLU A 269 14.85 3.77 -33.40
C GLU A 269 16.23 4.15 -32.83
N ALA A 270 17.15 4.55 -33.71
CA ALA A 270 18.37 5.20 -33.25
C ALA A 270 18.02 6.59 -32.69
N PRO A 271 18.66 7.01 -31.57
CA PRO A 271 18.48 8.35 -31.04
C PRO A 271 19.02 9.40 -32.03
N SER A 272 18.37 10.56 -32.04
CA SER A 272 18.54 11.64 -33.02
C SER A 272 19.07 12.91 -32.37
#